data_AF-A0A7S4V1X5-F1
#
_entry.id   AF-A0A7S4V1X5-F1
#
_cell.length_a   1.000
_cell.length_b   1.000
_cell.length_c   1.000
_cell.angle_alpha   90.00
_cell.angle_beta   90.00
_cell.angle_gamma   90.00
#
_symmetry.space_group_name_H-M   'P 1'
#
loop_
_entity.id
_entity.type
_entity.pdbx_description
1 polymer ?
#
loop_
_entity_poly.entity_id
_entity_poly.type
_entity_poly.pdbx_seq_one_letter_code
_entity_poly.pdbx_strand_id
1 'polypeptide(L)'
;MAATAEGPALFNPGEGTRGIPEAIFIENVEAICQHRKPADVVQKLQELYSKYQYMQSSLAAQRASLKAKLPDIVSALETVNHLVERKAEAAEGETAEYTYQLCENIWCKAEAPPSATVCLWLGANCMLEYTLEEAVELLRTNEANARTSLKGLDEDIAFLRDQITTTEVNIARTHNYGVKLRQKRTEEESASAQAIASPAPSVPAASREAKSSGEAAAAGAGTGAYTWKQEAEEVEVSVRMPKGGQKSDVKVTILVDSLRVEHAGTVLLEGALRHKCSPNGSTWTMTGSRVEVTLEKAAQEPWESLFAED
;
A
#
# COMPACT_ATOMS: atom_id res chain seq x y z
N MET A 1 5.83 33.20 -11.99
CA MET A 1 4.97 32.79 -10.87
C MET A 1 3.52 33.16 -11.21
N ALA A 2 2.75 32.23 -11.78
CA ALA A 2 1.32 32.44 -12.02
C ALA A 2 0.56 31.82 -10.85
N ALA A 3 0.04 32.66 -9.96
CA ALA A 3 -0.91 32.25 -8.93
C ALA A 3 -2.26 32.01 -9.63
N THR A 4 -2.59 30.75 -9.90
CA THR A 4 -3.95 30.34 -10.24
C THR A 4 -4.84 30.48 -9.00
N ALA A 5 -6.15 30.69 -9.21
CA ALA A 5 -7.18 30.92 -8.19
C ALA A 5 -7.42 29.72 -7.22
N GLU A 6 -6.46 28.79 -7.15
CA GLU A 6 -6.57 27.49 -6.51
C GLU A 6 -5.64 27.31 -5.29
N GLY A 7 -4.86 28.34 -4.92
CA GLY A 7 -3.83 28.27 -3.88
C GLY A 7 -2.49 27.73 -4.42
N PRO A 8 -1.46 27.59 -3.55
CA PRO A 8 -0.15 27.07 -3.96
C PRO A 8 -0.27 25.68 -4.59
N ALA A 9 0.48 25.44 -5.66
CA ALA A 9 0.52 24.12 -6.30
C ALA A 9 1.03 23.07 -5.30
N LEU A 10 0.35 21.91 -5.23
CA LEU A 10 0.71 20.81 -4.33
C LEU A 10 1.80 19.89 -4.92
N PHE A 11 2.09 20.06 -6.21
CA PHE A 11 3.05 19.29 -6.98
C PHE A 11 3.52 20.13 -8.17
N ASN A 12 4.73 19.86 -8.66
CA ASN A 12 5.24 20.52 -9.85
C ASN A 12 5.02 19.64 -11.09
N PRO A 13 4.07 19.97 -11.99
CA PRO A 13 3.79 19.15 -13.17
C PRO A 13 4.88 19.21 -14.26
N GLY A 14 5.90 20.08 -14.11
CA GLY A 14 6.91 20.35 -15.15
C GLY A 14 8.37 20.04 -14.80
N GLU A 15 8.72 19.82 -13.52
CA GLU A 15 10.11 19.55 -13.07
C GLU A 15 10.32 18.07 -12.71
N GLY A 16 9.66 17.18 -13.46
CA GLY A 16 9.82 15.73 -13.25
C GLY A 16 11.02 15.16 -14.00
N THR A 17 11.91 14.46 -13.30
CA THR A 17 12.87 13.58 -13.97
C THR A 17 12.11 12.45 -14.66
N ARG A 18 12.21 12.37 -15.98
CA ARG A 18 11.69 11.26 -16.82
C ARG A 18 10.18 11.00 -16.69
N GLY A 19 9.38 12.02 -16.38
CA GLY A 19 7.90 11.94 -16.35
C GLY A 19 7.30 11.59 -14.98
N ILE A 20 8.10 11.52 -13.92
CA ILE A 20 7.63 11.39 -12.54
C ILE A 20 7.37 12.80 -11.99
N PRO A 21 6.13 13.15 -11.57
CA PRO A 21 5.86 14.45 -10.96
C PRO A 21 6.70 14.66 -9.69
N GLU A 22 7.17 15.88 -9.46
CA GLU A 22 7.88 16.21 -8.23
C GLU A 22 6.89 16.67 -7.15
N ALA A 23 6.98 16.06 -5.97
CA ALA A 23 6.25 16.43 -4.78
C ALA A 23 6.90 17.68 -4.15
N ILE A 24 6.11 18.73 -3.98
CA ILE A 24 6.57 19.95 -3.33
C ILE A 24 6.43 19.77 -1.82
N PHE A 25 7.50 20.01 -1.07
CA PHE A 25 7.42 20.03 0.39
C PHE A 25 6.61 21.23 0.87
N ILE A 26 5.56 20.99 1.66
CA ILE A 26 4.68 22.04 2.15
C ILE A 26 5.21 22.54 3.50
N GLU A 27 5.98 23.63 3.49
CA GLU A 27 6.52 24.23 4.72
C GLU A 27 5.43 24.83 5.61
N ASN A 28 4.49 25.56 5.02
CA ASN A 28 3.40 26.21 5.74
C ASN A 28 2.03 25.64 5.28
N VAL A 29 1.56 24.63 6.02
CA VAL A 29 0.26 23.98 5.82
C VAL A 29 -0.90 24.96 6.07
N GLU A 30 -0.73 25.91 6.98
CA GLU A 30 -1.74 26.89 7.37
C GLU A 30 -2.08 27.83 6.20
N ALA A 31 -1.09 28.25 5.41
CA ALA A 31 -1.30 29.07 4.22
C ALA A 31 -2.12 28.35 3.11
N ILE A 32 -1.99 27.03 2.99
CA ILE A 32 -2.76 26.24 2.02
C ILE A 32 -4.18 25.98 2.53
N CYS A 33 -4.32 25.72 3.83
CA CYS A 33 -5.60 25.50 4.48
C CYS A 33 -6.46 26.77 4.67
N GLN A 34 -5.92 27.96 4.39
CA GLN A 34 -6.70 29.20 4.28
C GLN A 34 -7.59 29.22 3.04
N HIS A 35 -7.17 28.54 1.96
CA HIS A 35 -7.91 28.52 0.69
C HIS A 35 -8.65 27.20 0.42
N ARG A 36 -8.25 26.09 1.07
CA ARG A 36 -8.88 24.76 0.91
C ARG A 36 -9.14 24.09 2.25
N LYS A 37 -10.17 23.25 2.34
CA LYS A 37 -10.39 22.42 3.52
C LYS A 37 -9.23 21.43 3.69
N PRO A 38 -8.73 21.19 4.91
CA PRO A 38 -7.67 20.22 5.16
C PRO A 38 -7.98 18.82 4.62
N ALA A 39 -9.24 18.38 4.65
CA ALA A 39 -9.68 17.08 4.13
C ALA A 39 -9.45 16.95 2.60
N ASP A 40 -9.79 17.99 1.84
CA ASP A 40 -9.63 17.99 0.38
C ASP A 40 -8.14 17.99 -0.04
N VAL A 41 -7.28 18.62 0.79
CA VAL A 41 -5.82 18.62 0.57
C VAL A 41 -5.25 17.24 0.88
N VAL A 42 -5.66 16.60 1.98
CA VAL A 42 -5.27 15.22 2.30
C VAL A 42 -5.69 14.26 1.20
N GLN A 43 -6.93 14.38 0.68
CA GLN A 43 -7.41 13.53 -0.41
C GLN A 43 -6.52 13.65 -1.66
N LYS A 44 -6.18 14.88 -2.08
CA LYS A 44 -5.29 15.10 -3.24
C LYS A 44 -3.88 14.57 -3.02
N LEU A 45 -3.34 14.68 -1.80
CA LEU A 45 -2.04 14.10 -1.46
C LEU A 45 -2.09 12.56 -1.43
N GLN A 46 -3.19 11.96 -0.96
CA GLN A 46 -3.42 10.52 -0.98
C GLN A 46 -3.49 9.97 -2.41
N GLU A 47 -4.13 10.70 -3.33
CA GLU A 47 -4.17 10.37 -4.76
C GLU A 47 -2.77 10.38 -5.38
N LEU A 48 -1.95 11.39 -5.07
CA LEU A 48 -0.56 11.45 -5.52
C LEU A 48 0.28 10.33 -4.94
N TYR A 49 0.12 10.04 -3.64
CA TYR A 49 0.78 8.93 -2.98
C TYR A 49 0.49 7.60 -3.66
N SER A 50 -0.79 7.35 -3.98
CA SER A 50 -1.23 6.13 -4.68
C SER A 50 -0.59 6.01 -6.06
N LYS A 51 -0.45 7.14 -6.79
CA LYS A 51 0.26 7.19 -8.08
C LYS A 51 1.75 6.88 -7.92
N TYR A 52 2.43 7.45 -6.92
CA TYR A 52 3.84 7.15 -6.66
C TYR A 52 4.06 5.69 -6.30
N GLN A 53 3.21 5.09 -5.45
CA GLN A 53 3.28 3.67 -5.12
C GLN A 53 3.10 2.79 -6.36
N TYR A 54 2.13 3.10 -7.22
CA TYR A 54 1.91 2.38 -8.47
C TYR A 54 3.15 2.45 -9.38
N MET A 55 3.69 3.66 -9.61
CA MET A 55 4.91 3.86 -10.40
C MET A 55 6.10 3.12 -9.81
N GLN A 56 6.27 3.15 -8.49
CA GLN A 56 7.35 2.43 -7.80
C GLN A 56 7.23 0.92 -8.01
N SER A 57 6.03 0.35 -7.90
CA SER A 57 5.81 -1.08 -8.14
C SER A 57 6.14 -1.47 -9.59
N SER A 58 5.76 -0.61 -10.55
CA SER A 58 6.01 -0.81 -11.98
C SER A 58 7.50 -0.79 -12.31
N LEU A 59 8.23 0.23 -11.85
CA LEU A 59 9.68 0.33 -12.04
C LEU A 59 10.43 -0.80 -11.32
N ALA A 60 9.99 -1.19 -10.13
CA ALA A 60 10.57 -2.32 -9.41
C ALA A 60 10.40 -3.65 -10.18
N ALA A 61 9.23 -3.88 -10.79
CA ALA A 61 8.97 -5.05 -11.62
C ALA A 61 9.83 -5.04 -12.90
N GLN A 62 9.94 -3.89 -13.58
CA GLN A 62 10.82 -3.72 -14.74
C GLN A 62 12.29 -4.00 -14.38
N ARG A 63 12.76 -3.45 -13.25
CA ARG A 63 14.12 -3.70 -12.74
C ARG A 63 14.34 -5.18 -12.45
N ALA A 64 13.39 -5.85 -11.80
CA ALA A 64 13.50 -7.27 -11.48
C ALA A 64 13.60 -8.12 -12.74
N SER A 65 12.78 -7.83 -13.76
CA SER A 65 12.84 -8.52 -15.06
C SER A 65 14.18 -8.32 -15.75
N LEU A 66 14.70 -7.09 -15.79
CA LEU A 66 15.97 -6.79 -16.44
C LEU A 66 17.17 -7.41 -15.68
N LYS A 67 17.12 -7.40 -14.34
CA LYS A 67 18.13 -8.03 -13.49
C LYS A 67 18.15 -9.55 -13.61
N ALA A 68 17.01 -10.17 -13.88
CA ALA A 68 16.93 -11.60 -14.16
C ALA A 68 17.51 -11.98 -15.53
N LYS A 69 17.34 -11.12 -16.55
CA LYS A 69 17.84 -11.36 -17.92
C LYS A 69 19.32 -11.03 -18.13
N LEU A 70 19.87 -10.10 -17.33
CA LEU A 70 21.25 -9.65 -17.50
C LEU A 70 22.29 -10.79 -17.41
N PRO A 71 22.19 -11.73 -16.45
CA PRO A 71 23.08 -12.91 -16.40
C PRO A 71 23.00 -13.77 -17.66
N ASP A 72 21.80 -13.93 -18.24
CA ASP A 72 21.61 -14.71 -19.47
C ASP A 72 22.33 -14.06 -20.66
N ILE A 73 22.27 -12.73 -20.77
CA ILE A 73 23.00 -11.97 -21.81
C ILE A 73 24.51 -12.12 -21.63
N VAL A 74 25.00 -12.04 -20.39
CA VAL A 74 26.44 -12.20 -20.08
C VAL A 74 26.91 -13.62 -20.39
N SER A 75 26.15 -14.64 -19.98
CA SER A 75 26.47 -16.05 -20.27
C SER A 75 26.47 -16.35 -21.78
N ALA A 76 25.53 -15.77 -22.54
CA ALA A 76 25.53 -15.87 -23.99
C ALA A 76 26.79 -15.23 -24.60
N LEU A 77 27.20 -14.06 -24.10
CA LEU A 77 28.41 -13.36 -24.56
C LEU A 77 29.68 -14.15 -24.26
N GLU A 78 29.79 -14.72 -23.06
CA GLU A 78 30.90 -15.63 -22.68
C GLU A 78 30.97 -16.85 -23.59
N THR A 79 29.82 -17.45 -23.91
CA THR A 79 29.74 -18.61 -24.83
C THR A 79 30.21 -18.24 -26.23
N VAL A 80 29.77 -17.10 -26.78
CA VAL A 80 30.20 -16.65 -28.11
C VAL A 80 31.68 -16.31 -28.13
N ASN A 81 32.22 -15.66 -27.09
CA ASN A 81 33.66 -15.40 -26.99
C ASN A 81 34.47 -16.70 -26.95
N HIS A 82 34.00 -17.71 -26.21
CA HIS A 82 34.65 -19.02 -26.20
C HIS A 82 34.65 -19.66 -27.60
N LEU A 83 33.57 -19.52 -28.37
CA LEU A 83 33.52 -19.99 -29.76
C LEU A 83 34.48 -19.21 -30.68
N VAL A 84 34.65 -17.90 -30.47
CA VAL A 84 35.63 -17.07 -31.19
C VAL A 84 37.06 -17.52 -30.90
N GLU A 85 37.41 -17.69 -29.61
CA GLU A 85 38.74 -18.16 -29.19
C GLU A 85 39.04 -19.55 -29.76
N ARG A 86 38.07 -20.47 -29.65
CA ARG A 86 38.18 -21.82 -30.21
C ARG A 86 38.39 -21.81 -31.72
N LYS A 87 37.72 -20.92 -32.45
CA LYS A 87 37.91 -20.76 -33.90
C LYS A 87 39.29 -20.22 -34.25
N ALA A 88 39.87 -19.36 -33.41
CA ALA A 88 41.21 -18.80 -33.62
C ALA A 88 42.33 -19.81 -33.33
N GLU A 89 42.15 -20.68 -32.34
CA GLU A 89 43.16 -21.67 -31.92
C GLU A 89 43.07 -23.01 -32.67
N ALA A 90 41.91 -23.37 -33.19
CA ALA A 90 41.70 -24.68 -33.82
C ALA A 90 42.53 -24.82 -35.10
N ALA A 91 43.27 -25.93 -35.19
CA ALA A 91 43.89 -26.35 -36.45
C ALA A 91 42.82 -26.84 -37.43
N GLU A 92 43.12 -26.80 -38.72
CA GLU A 92 42.20 -27.20 -39.79
C GLU A 92 41.79 -28.69 -39.60
N GLY A 93 40.52 -28.92 -39.23
CA GLY A 93 39.96 -30.26 -38.99
C GLY A 93 39.91 -30.72 -37.52
N GLU A 94 40.32 -29.90 -36.56
CA GLU A 94 40.22 -30.23 -35.13
C GLU A 94 38.77 -30.10 -34.63
N THR A 95 38.24 -31.16 -34.01
CA THR A 95 36.92 -31.17 -33.37
C THR A 95 37.05 -31.01 -31.85
N ALA A 96 36.04 -30.40 -31.23
CA ALA A 96 35.96 -30.27 -29.77
C ALA A 96 34.75 -31.01 -29.23
N GLU A 97 34.91 -31.70 -28.09
CA GLU A 97 33.80 -32.31 -27.35
C GLU A 97 33.03 -31.22 -26.60
N TYR A 98 31.75 -31.07 -26.91
CA TYR A 98 30.81 -30.20 -26.19
C TYR A 98 29.70 -31.02 -25.54
N THR A 99 29.20 -30.52 -24.42
CA THR A 99 28.03 -31.09 -23.73
C THR A 99 26.81 -30.25 -24.09
N TYR A 100 25.99 -30.73 -25.02
CA TYR A 100 24.79 -30.06 -25.48
C TYR A 100 23.60 -30.38 -24.58
N GLN A 101 22.82 -29.35 -24.24
CA GLN A 101 21.57 -29.52 -23.51
C GLN A 101 20.43 -29.85 -24.48
N LEU A 102 19.81 -31.02 -24.33
CA LEU A 102 18.61 -31.41 -25.11
C LEU A 102 17.32 -31.03 -24.37
N CYS A 103 17.32 -31.20 -23.06
CA CYS A 103 16.23 -30.83 -22.16
C CYS A 103 16.83 -30.31 -20.85
N GLU A 104 16.00 -29.71 -19.98
CA GLU A 104 16.45 -29.11 -18.71
C GLU A 104 17.32 -30.05 -17.85
N ASN A 105 17.03 -31.36 -17.90
CA ASN A 105 17.73 -32.40 -17.14
C ASN A 105 18.46 -33.44 -18.01
N ILE A 106 18.63 -33.18 -19.31
CA ILE A 106 19.25 -34.14 -20.25
C ILE A 106 20.31 -33.43 -21.07
N TRP A 107 21.54 -33.91 -20.94
CA TRP A 107 22.69 -33.45 -21.71
C TRP A 107 23.31 -34.61 -22.49
N CYS A 108 23.85 -34.31 -23.66
CA CYS A 108 24.56 -35.27 -24.50
C CYS A 108 25.92 -34.70 -24.89
N LYS A 109 26.93 -35.55 -24.90
CA LYS A 109 28.25 -35.22 -25.41
C LYS A 109 28.28 -35.44 -26.91
N ALA A 110 28.77 -34.45 -27.64
CA ALA A 110 29.01 -34.57 -29.07
C ALA A 110 30.27 -33.80 -29.46
N GLU A 111 30.99 -34.33 -30.45
CA GLU A 111 32.11 -33.63 -31.06
C GLU A 111 31.58 -32.71 -32.18
N ALA A 112 31.98 -31.45 -32.14
CA ALA A 112 31.62 -30.47 -33.16
C ALA A 112 32.85 -29.73 -33.70
N PRO A 113 32.89 -29.47 -35.01
CA PRO A 113 33.91 -28.60 -35.61
C PRO A 113 33.66 -27.13 -35.21
N PRO A 114 34.69 -26.26 -35.26
CA PRO A 114 34.54 -24.83 -35.04
C PRO A 114 33.52 -24.23 -36.02
N SER A 115 32.47 -23.57 -35.51
CA SER A 115 31.49 -22.89 -36.35
C SER A 115 31.92 -21.45 -36.64
N ALA A 116 31.56 -20.94 -37.82
CA ALA A 116 31.80 -19.55 -38.19
C ALA A 116 30.63 -18.62 -37.83
N THR A 117 29.46 -19.20 -37.57
CA THR A 117 28.20 -18.49 -37.32
C THR A 117 27.49 -19.05 -36.08
N VAL A 118 26.59 -18.25 -35.52
CA VAL A 118 25.74 -18.56 -34.38
C VAL A 118 24.31 -18.09 -34.64
N CYS A 119 23.32 -18.83 -34.15
CA CYS A 119 21.91 -18.45 -34.26
C CYS A 119 21.44 -17.81 -32.96
N LEU A 120 20.97 -16.57 -33.03
CA LEU A 120 20.44 -15.83 -31.88
C LEU A 120 18.92 -15.71 -31.96
N TRP A 121 18.26 -15.93 -30.83
CA TRP A 121 16.82 -15.73 -30.69
C TRP A 121 16.51 -14.27 -30.33
N LEU A 122 15.84 -13.55 -31.23
CA LEU A 122 15.53 -12.13 -31.06
C LEU A 122 14.17 -11.88 -30.40
N GLY A 123 13.40 -12.95 -30.16
CA GLY A 123 12.01 -12.88 -29.70
C GLY A 123 11.02 -12.95 -30.85
N ALA A 124 9.73 -12.85 -30.52
CA ALA A 124 8.62 -12.91 -31.49
C ALA A 124 8.68 -14.10 -32.47
N ASN A 125 9.15 -15.26 -31.99
CA ASN A 125 9.36 -16.48 -32.79
C ASN A 125 10.36 -16.31 -33.96
N CYS A 126 11.31 -15.39 -33.84
CA CYS A 126 12.30 -15.10 -34.85
C CYS A 126 13.72 -15.44 -34.36
N MET A 127 14.43 -16.24 -35.15
CA MET A 127 15.82 -16.60 -34.96
C MET A 127 16.60 -16.18 -36.20
N LEU A 128 17.74 -15.51 -36.01
CA LEU A 128 18.62 -15.09 -37.09
C LEU A 128 20.03 -15.65 -36.89
N GLU A 129 20.66 -15.99 -38.01
CA GLU A 129 22.05 -16.38 -38.07
C GLU A 129 22.93 -15.12 -38.15
N TYR A 130 23.97 -15.08 -37.31
CA TYR A 130 24.95 -14.02 -37.24
C TYR A 130 26.35 -14.62 -37.37
N THR A 131 27.27 -13.84 -37.93
CA THR A 131 28.70 -14.14 -37.76
C THR A 131 29.10 -13.99 -36.29
N LEU A 132 30.18 -14.64 -35.88
CA LEU A 132 30.65 -14.54 -34.50
C LEU A 132 30.96 -13.09 -34.10
N GLU A 133 31.52 -12.32 -35.01
CA GLU A 133 31.89 -10.92 -34.78
C GLU A 133 30.64 -10.04 -34.58
N GLU A 134 29.63 -10.18 -35.45
CA GLU A 134 28.34 -9.47 -35.32
C GLU A 134 27.59 -9.87 -34.05
N ALA A 135 27.62 -11.16 -33.67
CA ALA A 135 26.99 -11.65 -32.45
C ALA A 135 27.61 -11.03 -31.20
N VAL A 136 28.95 -10.92 -31.14
CA VAL A 136 29.64 -10.26 -30.03
C VAL A 136 29.27 -8.78 -29.96
N GLU A 137 29.24 -8.08 -31.09
CA GLU A 137 28.85 -6.66 -31.12
C GLU A 137 27.41 -6.44 -30.65
N LEU A 138 26.48 -7.28 -31.13
CA LEU A 138 25.07 -7.24 -30.75
C LEU A 138 24.88 -7.51 -29.25
N LEU A 139 25.49 -8.58 -28.73
CA LEU A 139 25.38 -8.94 -27.31
C LEU A 139 26.03 -7.90 -26.40
N ARG A 140 27.18 -7.32 -26.77
CA ARG A 140 27.80 -6.21 -26.03
C ARG A 140 26.93 -4.96 -26.01
N THR A 141 26.33 -4.61 -27.14
CA THR A 141 25.42 -3.46 -27.22
C THR A 141 24.20 -3.68 -26.35
N ASN A 142 23.61 -4.88 -26.39
CA ASN A 142 22.48 -5.25 -25.55
C ASN A 142 22.85 -5.23 -24.06
N GLU A 143 24.01 -5.78 -23.68
CA GLU A 143 24.52 -5.73 -22.32
C GLU A 143 24.71 -4.28 -21.82
N ALA A 144 25.33 -3.42 -22.62
CA ALA A 144 25.54 -2.01 -22.29
C ALA A 144 24.21 -1.26 -22.11
N ASN A 145 23.25 -1.51 -23.00
CA ASN A 145 21.90 -0.93 -22.93
C ASN A 145 21.14 -1.42 -21.69
N ALA A 146 21.21 -2.71 -21.38
CA ALA A 146 20.60 -3.30 -20.20
C ALA A 146 21.22 -2.73 -18.91
N ARG A 147 22.55 -2.63 -18.82
CA ARG A 147 23.25 -2.01 -17.68
C ARG A 147 22.89 -0.54 -17.51
N THR A 148 22.81 0.22 -18.60
CA THR A 148 22.45 1.65 -18.58
C THR A 148 21.00 1.83 -18.14
N SER A 149 20.08 1.03 -18.68
CA SER A 149 18.67 1.04 -18.30
C SER A 149 18.48 0.65 -16.83
N LEU A 150 19.24 -0.33 -16.33
CA LEU A 150 19.19 -0.75 -14.93
C LEU A 150 19.63 0.39 -13.99
N LYS A 151 20.74 1.08 -14.31
CA LYS A 151 21.17 2.27 -13.56
C LYS A 151 20.09 3.35 -13.55
N GLY A 152 19.51 3.63 -14.72
CA GLY A 152 18.42 4.60 -14.84
C GLY A 152 17.22 4.24 -13.97
N LEU A 153 16.80 2.98 -13.98
CA LEU A 153 15.70 2.49 -13.13
C LEU A 153 16.02 2.59 -11.64
N ASP A 154 17.26 2.34 -11.22
CA ASP A 154 17.66 2.47 -9.81
C ASP A 154 17.63 3.94 -9.34
N GLU A 155 18.07 4.88 -10.19
CA GLU A 155 17.94 6.33 -9.94
C GLU A 155 16.47 6.75 -9.82
N ASP A 156 15.61 6.29 -10.73
CA ASP A 156 14.19 6.63 -10.75
C ASP A 156 13.44 6.04 -9.54
N ILE A 157 13.81 4.82 -9.11
CA ILE A 157 13.28 4.19 -7.89
C ILE A 157 13.74 4.96 -6.65
N ALA A 158 14.99 5.42 -6.61
CA ALA A 158 15.50 6.25 -5.50
C ALA A 158 14.73 7.57 -5.44
N PHE A 159 14.57 8.26 -6.57
CA PHE A 159 13.77 9.49 -6.65
C PHE A 159 12.34 9.27 -6.16
N LEU A 160 11.66 8.20 -6.61
CA LEU A 160 10.31 7.89 -6.15
C LEU A 160 10.22 7.66 -4.63
N ARG A 161 11.24 7.07 -4.01
CA ARG A 161 11.26 6.90 -2.53
C ARG A 161 11.30 8.25 -1.82
N ASP A 162 12.06 9.21 -2.34
CA ASP A 162 12.12 10.57 -1.79
C ASP A 162 10.78 11.31 -1.97
N GLN A 163 10.15 11.14 -3.14
CA GLN A 163 8.82 11.72 -3.43
C GLN A 163 7.72 11.12 -2.54
N ILE A 164 7.74 9.80 -2.32
CA ILE A 164 6.85 9.11 -1.38
C ILE A 164 7.03 9.66 0.03
N THR A 165 8.27 9.72 0.52
CA THR A 165 8.58 10.22 1.87
C THR A 165 8.11 11.66 2.06
N THR A 166 8.37 12.53 1.08
CA THR A 166 7.92 13.94 1.11
C THR A 166 6.40 14.05 1.13
N THR A 167 5.73 13.23 0.32
CA THR A 167 4.26 13.19 0.27
C THR A 167 3.66 12.68 1.59
N GLU A 168 4.25 11.65 2.20
CA GLU A 168 3.82 11.11 3.50
C GLU A 168 3.92 12.16 4.62
N VAL A 169 5.04 12.89 4.66
CA VAL A 169 5.22 13.98 5.63
C VAL A 169 4.17 15.08 5.39
N ASN A 170 3.90 15.45 4.14
CA ASN A 170 2.88 16.43 3.80
C ASN A 170 1.47 15.97 4.23
N ILE A 171 1.12 14.69 4.02
CA ILE A 171 -0.15 14.10 4.47
C ILE A 171 -0.27 14.21 5.99
N ALA A 172 0.75 13.74 6.73
CA ALA A 172 0.75 13.76 8.18
C ALA A 172 0.62 15.18 8.75
N ARG A 173 1.36 16.15 8.19
CA ARG A 173 1.29 17.55 8.62
C ARG A 173 -0.08 18.18 8.34
N THR A 174 -0.67 17.89 7.19
CA THR A 174 -2.01 18.38 6.80
C THR A 174 -3.10 17.78 7.67
N HIS A 175 -3.02 16.47 7.94
CA HIS A 175 -3.93 15.78 8.84
C HIS A 175 -3.83 16.34 10.28
N ASN A 176 -2.62 16.47 10.81
CA ASN A 176 -2.38 17.03 12.15
C ASN A 176 -2.91 18.46 12.29
N TYR A 177 -2.77 19.29 11.25
CA TYR A 177 -3.34 20.63 11.23
C TYR A 177 -4.87 20.59 11.21
N GLY A 178 -5.48 19.70 10.41
CA GLY A 178 -6.93 19.50 10.38
C GLY A 178 -7.50 19.07 11.74
N VAL A 179 -6.80 18.20 12.46
CA VAL A 179 -7.18 17.79 13.83
C VAL A 179 -7.11 18.97 14.81
N LYS A 180 -6.02 19.77 14.76
CA LYS A 180 -5.89 20.97 15.60
C LYS A 180 -7.01 21.98 15.36
N LEU A 181 -7.43 22.15 14.11
CA LEU A 181 -8.53 23.06 13.77
C LEU A 181 -9.88 22.56 14.33
N ARG A 182 -10.12 21.24 14.29
CA ARG A 182 -11.32 20.63 14.89
C ARG A 182 -11.32 20.76 16.42
N GLN A 183 -10.18 20.48 17.06
CA GLN A 183 -10.03 20.63 18.52
C GLN A 183 -10.32 22.06 18.98
N LYS A 184 -9.70 23.07 18.33
CA LYS A 184 -9.99 24.48 18.62
C LYS A 184 -11.46 24.83 18.48
N ARG A 185 -12.13 24.34 17.43
CA ARG A 185 -13.56 24.60 17.22
C ARG A 185 -14.42 23.99 18.34
N THR A 186 -14.12 22.76 18.77
CA THR A 186 -14.82 22.12 19.90
C THR A 186 -14.54 22.84 21.23
N GLU A 187 -13.32 23.34 21.45
CA GLU A 187 -12.96 24.16 22.61
C GLU A 187 -13.70 25.50 22.62
N GLU A 188 -13.84 26.17 21.47
CA GLU A 188 -14.60 27.42 21.32
C GLU A 188 -16.12 27.22 21.48
N GLU A 189 -16.66 26.12 20.95
CA GLU A 189 -18.06 25.71 21.11
C GLU A 189 -18.38 25.38 22.58
N SER A 190 -17.49 24.67 23.28
CA SER A 190 -17.66 24.38 24.71
C SER A 190 -17.48 25.61 25.61
N ALA A 191 -16.57 26.53 25.27
CA ALA A 191 -16.38 27.79 25.99
C ALA A 191 -17.57 28.76 25.80
N SER A 192 -18.11 28.87 24.58
CA SER A 192 -19.29 29.69 24.30
C SER A 192 -20.57 29.11 24.92
N ALA A 193 -20.74 27.79 24.95
CA ALA A 193 -21.82 27.13 25.68
C ALA A 193 -21.77 27.38 27.20
N GLN A 194 -20.56 27.42 27.80
CA GLN A 194 -20.38 27.78 29.22
C GLN A 194 -20.63 29.27 29.50
N ALA A 195 -20.29 30.17 28.57
CA ALA A 195 -20.49 31.62 28.75
C ALA A 195 -21.97 32.04 28.67
N ILE A 196 -22.78 31.37 27.85
CA ILE A 196 -24.23 31.64 27.75
C ILE A 196 -25.00 31.15 29.00
N ALA A 197 -24.44 30.17 29.72
CA ALA A 197 -25.05 29.58 30.93
C ALA A 197 -24.86 30.39 32.22
N SER A 198 -24.25 31.58 32.20
CA SER A 198 -24.07 32.44 33.39
C SER A 198 -24.44 33.90 33.14
N PRO A 199 -25.62 34.32 33.64
CA PRO A 199 -25.63 35.47 34.55
C PRO A 199 -26.56 35.32 35.78
N ALA A 200 -25.91 35.30 36.97
CA ALA A 200 -26.30 35.84 38.30
C ALA A 200 -27.49 35.23 39.13
N PRO A 201 -27.59 35.50 40.46
CA PRO A 201 -26.67 35.16 41.56
C PRO A 201 -27.33 34.34 42.71
N SER A 202 -26.50 33.98 43.69
CA SER A 202 -26.58 33.04 44.84
C SER A 202 -27.66 33.21 45.94
N VAL A 203 -28.21 32.10 46.47
CA VAL A 203 -28.23 31.65 47.91
C VAL A 203 -28.61 30.14 48.02
N PRO A 204 -28.41 29.40 49.15
CA PRO A 204 -27.43 28.31 49.21
C PRO A 204 -27.97 26.88 49.46
N ALA A 205 -27.08 25.92 49.17
CA ALA A 205 -26.88 24.63 49.83
C ALA A 205 -28.05 23.64 49.98
N ALA A 206 -28.18 22.75 48.99
CA ALA A 206 -28.54 21.36 49.23
C ALA A 206 -27.62 20.46 48.38
N SER A 207 -26.89 19.61 49.08
CA SER A 207 -25.93 18.61 48.61
C SER A 207 -26.48 17.70 47.49
N ARG A 208 -25.77 17.60 46.36
CA ARG A 208 -25.75 16.37 45.56
C ARG A 208 -24.53 16.27 44.65
N GLU A 209 -24.04 15.05 44.55
CA GLU A 209 -22.75 14.61 44.05
C GLU A 209 -22.48 14.94 42.56
N ALA A 210 -21.19 15.09 42.27
CA ALA A 210 -20.63 15.32 40.95
C ALA A 210 -20.91 14.16 39.97
N LYS A 211 -21.43 14.49 38.79
CA LYS A 211 -21.27 13.70 37.57
C LYS A 211 -21.02 14.65 36.39
N SER A 212 -19.83 14.51 35.82
CA SER A 212 -19.41 15.09 34.54
C SER A 212 -20.27 14.53 33.41
N SER A 213 -20.99 15.39 32.70
CA SER A 213 -21.71 15.06 31.46
C SER A 213 -20.81 15.38 30.25
N GLY A 214 -20.15 14.34 29.73
CA GLY A 214 -19.63 14.32 28.37
C GLY A 214 -20.74 14.03 27.36
N GLU A 215 -20.56 14.58 26.17
CA GLU A 215 -21.40 14.45 24.98
C GLU A 215 -21.96 13.05 24.72
N ALA A 216 -23.22 13.03 24.30
CA ALA A 216 -24.00 11.83 24.01
C ALA A 216 -23.54 11.16 22.71
N ALA A 217 -22.63 10.19 22.84
CA ALA A 217 -22.61 9.04 21.96
C ALA A 217 -23.81 8.13 22.34
N ALA A 218 -24.67 7.80 21.38
CA ALA A 218 -25.77 6.87 21.60
C ALA A 218 -25.21 5.45 21.81
N ALA A 219 -24.95 5.10 23.06
CA ALA A 219 -24.54 3.76 23.48
C ALA A 219 -25.80 2.89 23.68
N GLY A 220 -26.01 1.90 22.82
CA GLY A 220 -27.02 0.87 23.04
C GLY A 220 -26.57 -0.07 24.16
N ALA A 221 -27.40 -0.23 25.19
CA ALA A 221 -27.14 -1.14 26.31
C ALA A 221 -27.19 -2.60 25.83
N GLY A 222 -26.02 -3.23 25.67
CA GLY A 222 -25.90 -4.67 25.45
C GLY A 222 -26.12 -5.43 26.76
N THR A 223 -26.81 -6.57 26.67
CA THR A 223 -26.83 -7.60 27.72
C THR A 223 -25.38 -7.97 28.08
N GLY A 224 -25.09 -8.17 29.38
CA GLY A 224 -23.75 -8.04 29.99
C GLY A 224 -22.54 -8.85 29.46
N ALA A 225 -22.61 -9.47 28.28
CA ALA A 225 -21.53 -10.15 27.58
C ALA A 225 -20.81 -9.29 26.51
N TYR A 226 -21.45 -8.26 25.95
CA TYR A 226 -20.86 -7.40 24.92
C TYR A 226 -21.28 -5.94 25.06
N THR A 227 -20.44 -5.04 24.54
CA THR A 227 -20.71 -3.60 24.42
C THR A 227 -20.50 -3.21 22.97
N TRP A 228 -21.35 -2.36 22.40
CA TRP A 228 -21.17 -1.89 21.03
C TRP A 228 -21.31 -0.38 20.96
N LYS A 229 -20.65 0.23 19.99
CA LYS A 229 -20.74 1.66 19.65
C LYS A 229 -20.82 1.78 18.14
N GLN A 230 -21.40 2.88 17.66
CA GLN A 230 -21.51 3.15 16.23
C GLN A 230 -21.00 4.54 15.90
N GLU A 231 -20.43 4.65 14.72
CA GLU A 231 -20.12 5.90 14.04
C GLU A 231 -20.96 6.03 12.76
N ALA A 232 -20.72 7.09 11.99
CA ALA A 232 -21.47 7.38 10.76
C ALA A 232 -21.38 6.24 9.73
N GLU A 233 -20.23 5.58 9.63
CA GLU A 233 -19.94 4.57 8.61
C GLU A 233 -19.58 3.18 9.16
N GLU A 234 -19.33 3.08 10.48
CA GLU A 234 -18.83 1.86 11.11
C GLU A 234 -19.58 1.52 12.41
N VAL A 235 -19.63 0.23 12.76
CA VAL A 235 -20.14 -0.28 14.04
C VAL A 235 -19.04 -1.09 14.71
N GLU A 236 -18.63 -0.69 15.90
CA GLU A 236 -17.61 -1.40 16.68
C GLU A 236 -18.28 -2.21 17.80
N VAL A 237 -18.14 -3.52 17.72
CA VAL A 237 -18.65 -4.48 18.71
C VAL A 237 -17.49 -5.00 19.54
N SER A 238 -17.60 -4.83 20.84
CA SER A 238 -16.63 -5.25 21.82
C SER A 238 -17.16 -6.38 22.69
N VAL A 239 -16.59 -7.57 22.53
CA VAL A 239 -16.97 -8.77 23.27
C VAL A 239 -15.92 -9.06 24.34
N ARG A 240 -16.35 -9.30 25.59
CA ARG A 240 -15.43 -9.68 26.68
C ARG A 240 -15.18 -11.18 26.65
N MET A 241 -13.91 -11.57 26.61
CA MET A 241 -13.49 -12.97 26.62
C MET A 241 -13.31 -13.49 28.05
N PRO A 242 -13.72 -14.74 28.35
CA PRO A 242 -13.35 -15.39 29.60
C PRO A 242 -11.82 -15.62 29.70
N LYS A 243 -11.26 -15.54 30.91
CA LYS A 243 -9.80 -15.51 31.15
C LYS A 243 -9.10 -16.78 30.63
N GLY A 244 -8.17 -16.63 29.67
CA GLY A 244 -7.25 -17.69 29.24
C GLY A 244 -7.17 -17.98 27.73
N GLY A 245 -7.94 -17.30 26.88
CA GLY A 245 -7.98 -17.57 25.44
C GLY A 245 -6.78 -17.06 24.64
N GLN A 246 -6.22 -17.89 23.76
CA GLN A 246 -5.24 -17.46 22.76
C GLN A 246 -5.95 -17.02 21.47
N LYS A 247 -5.28 -16.20 20.64
CA LYS A 247 -5.83 -15.72 19.36
C LYS A 247 -6.22 -16.87 18.41
N SER A 248 -5.57 -18.03 18.55
CA SER A 248 -5.85 -19.25 17.77
C SER A 248 -7.22 -19.86 18.02
N ASP A 249 -7.80 -19.59 19.19
CA ASP A 249 -9.03 -20.24 19.64
C ASP A 249 -10.27 -19.40 19.34
N VAL A 250 -10.07 -18.23 18.71
CA VAL A 250 -11.12 -17.27 18.35
C VAL A 250 -11.48 -17.43 16.88
N LYS A 251 -12.75 -17.72 16.62
CA LYS A 251 -13.30 -17.77 15.26
C LYS A 251 -14.41 -16.71 15.15
N VAL A 252 -14.12 -15.68 14.35
CA VAL A 252 -15.08 -14.63 14.01
C VAL A 252 -15.56 -14.87 12.58
N THR A 253 -16.86 -15.07 12.41
CA THR A 253 -17.53 -15.15 11.10
C THR A 253 -18.38 -13.91 10.92
N ILE A 254 -18.04 -13.08 9.94
CA ILE A 254 -18.77 -11.87 9.58
C ILE A 254 -19.47 -12.13 8.25
N LEU A 255 -20.80 -12.10 8.25
CA LEU A 255 -21.65 -12.21 7.07
C LEU A 255 -22.45 -10.92 6.88
N VAL A 256 -23.05 -10.75 5.70
CA VAL A 256 -23.78 -9.53 5.32
C VAL A 256 -24.89 -9.19 6.32
N ASP A 257 -25.54 -10.19 6.90
CA ASP A 257 -26.71 -10.10 7.76
C ASP A 257 -26.52 -10.77 9.14
N SER A 258 -25.34 -11.30 9.44
CA SER A 258 -25.11 -12.06 10.67
C SER A 258 -23.68 -11.95 11.17
N LEU A 259 -23.54 -11.88 12.49
CA LEU A 259 -22.26 -11.86 13.17
C LEU A 259 -22.19 -13.03 14.15
N ARG A 260 -21.09 -13.79 14.06
CA ARG A 260 -20.82 -14.90 14.97
C ARG A 260 -19.39 -14.84 15.50
N VAL A 261 -19.25 -14.80 16.83
CA VAL A 261 -17.99 -14.83 17.56
C VAL A 261 -17.96 -16.08 18.44
N GLU A 262 -17.03 -16.97 18.15
CA GLU A 262 -16.85 -18.24 18.84
C GLU A 262 -15.46 -18.30 19.49
N HIS A 263 -15.40 -18.89 20.69
CA HIS A 263 -14.17 -19.15 21.42
C HIS A 263 -14.10 -20.60 21.89
N ALA A 264 -13.10 -21.35 21.42
CA ALA A 264 -12.84 -22.74 21.82
C ALA A 264 -14.10 -23.64 21.79
N GLY A 265 -14.97 -23.48 20.76
CA GLY A 265 -16.22 -24.24 20.63
C GLY A 265 -17.45 -23.60 21.32
N THR A 266 -17.25 -22.53 22.09
CA THR A 266 -18.32 -21.82 22.81
C THR A 266 -18.71 -20.56 22.05
N VAL A 267 -19.98 -20.44 21.66
CA VAL A 267 -20.51 -19.24 21.02
C VAL A 267 -20.64 -18.14 22.08
N LEU A 268 -19.87 -17.06 21.93
CA LEU A 268 -19.91 -15.90 22.84
C LEU A 268 -20.90 -14.85 22.36
N LEU A 269 -21.06 -14.75 21.03
CA LEU A 269 -21.97 -13.81 20.40
C LEU A 269 -22.46 -14.42 19.08
N GLU A 270 -23.75 -14.56 18.90
CA GLU A 270 -24.36 -14.97 17.64
C GLU A 270 -25.68 -14.23 17.49
N GLY A 271 -25.90 -13.62 16.32
CA GLY A 271 -27.16 -12.99 16.01
C GLY A 271 -27.20 -12.40 14.60
N ALA A 272 -28.43 -12.20 14.11
CA ALA A 272 -28.70 -11.52 12.86
C ALA A 272 -28.58 -10.00 13.05
N LEU A 273 -27.71 -9.36 12.27
CA LEU A 273 -27.48 -7.92 12.32
C LEU A 273 -28.74 -7.19 11.86
N ARG A 274 -29.09 -6.10 12.56
CA ARG A 274 -30.29 -5.31 12.23
C ARG A 274 -30.23 -4.66 10.85
N HIS A 275 -29.04 -4.25 10.42
CA HIS A 275 -28.79 -3.74 9.07
C HIS A 275 -27.65 -4.51 8.41
N LYS A 276 -27.60 -4.43 7.08
CA LYS A 276 -26.57 -5.09 6.28
C LYS A 276 -25.20 -4.46 6.51
N CYS A 277 -24.18 -5.30 6.66
CA CYS A 277 -22.78 -4.89 6.71
C CYS A 277 -22.02 -5.41 5.48
N SER A 278 -20.89 -4.78 5.17
CA SER A 278 -19.95 -5.19 4.12
C SER A 278 -18.92 -6.16 4.71
N PRO A 279 -18.95 -7.47 4.40
CA PRO A 279 -17.98 -8.43 4.95
C PRO A 279 -16.55 -8.18 4.47
N ASN A 280 -16.40 -7.48 3.34
CA ASN A 280 -15.10 -7.26 2.71
C ASN A 280 -14.33 -6.07 3.33
N GLY A 281 -15.02 -5.13 3.96
CA GLY A 281 -14.41 -4.04 4.74
C GLY A 281 -14.54 -4.19 6.26
N SER A 282 -15.24 -5.24 6.73
CA SER A 282 -15.34 -5.53 8.16
C SER A 282 -14.10 -6.30 8.64
N THR A 283 -13.53 -5.90 9.76
CA THR A 283 -12.32 -6.52 10.33
C THR A 283 -12.53 -6.82 11.82
N TRP A 284 -11.72 -7.72 12.38
CA TRP A 284 -11.73 -7.97 13.82
C TRP A 284 -10.30 -8.01 14.36
N THR A 285 -10.15 -7.57 15.60
CA THR A 285 -8.89 -7.57 16.33
C THR A 285 -9.11 -8.10 17.74
N MET A 286 -8.04 -8.63 18.36
CA MET A 286 -8.08 -9.11 19.74
C MET A 286 -6.99 -8.39 20.53
N THR A 287 -7.41 -7.67 21.57
CA THR A 287 -6.53 -6.95 22.47
C THR A 287 -6.68 -7.52 23.88
N GLY A 288 -5.71 -8.34 24.29
CA GLY A 288 -5.75 -9.04 25.58
C GLY A 288 -6.94 -10.00 25.67
N SER A 289 -7.89 -9.72 26.58
CA SER A 289 -9.11 -10.52 26.80
C SER A 289 -10.37 -9.88 26.19
N ARG A 290 -10.22 -9.07 25.13
CA ARG A 290 -11.33 -8.40 24.45
C ARG A 290 -11.20 -8.60 22.95
N VAL A 291 -12.30 -8.99 22.31
CA VAL A 291 -12.41 -9.06 20.85
C VAL A 291 -13.18 -7.83 20.39
N GLU A 292 -12.56 -7.06 19.50
CA GLU A 292 -13.12 -5.87 18.88
C GLU A 292 -13.40 -6.17 17.41
N VAL A 293 -14.68 -6.17 17.04
CA VAL A 293 -15.16 -6.39 15.68
C VAL A 293 -15.61 -5.06 15.12
N THR A 294 -14.97 -4.61 14.04
CA THR A 294 -15.34 -3.41 13.30
C THR A 294 -16.13 -3.84 12.07
N LEU A 295 -17.41 -3.50 12.05
CA LEU A 295 -18.32 -3.75 10.94
C LEU A 295 -18.48 -2.49 10.09
N GLU A 296 -18.22 -2.60 8.80
CA GLU A 296 -18.50 -1.53 7.83
C GLU A 296 -19.99 -1.54 7.46
N LYS A 297 -20.69 -0.41 7.67
CA LYS A 297 -22.12 -0.30 7.35
C LYS A 297 -22.33 -0.28 5.84
N ALA A 298 -23.23 -1.11 5.31
CA ALA A 298 -23.58 -1.06 3.89
C ALA A 298 -24.47 0.16 3.53
N ALA A 299 -25.16 0.74 4.53
CA ALA A 299 -25.95 1.96 4.41
C ALA A 299 -25.66 2.86 5.63
N GLN A 300 -25.52 4.17 5.40
CA GLN A 300 -25.28 5.18 6.44
C GLN A 300 -26.55 5.45 7.30
N GLU A 301 -27.12 4.39 7.86
CA GLU A 301 -28.26 4.45 8.77
C GLU A 301 -27.78 4.24 10.22
N PRO A 302 -28.35 4.97 11.19
CA PRO A 302 -28.09 4.71 12.60
C PRO A 302 -28.77 3.39 13.01
N TRP A 303 -28.01 2.50 13.63
CA TRP A 303 -28.53 1.25 14.17
C TRP A 303 -29.14 1.56 15.53
N GLU A 304 -30.39 1.17 15.77
CA GLU A 304 -31.04 1.30 17.08
C GLU A 304 -30.67 0.12 18.00
N SER A 305 -30.35 -1.03 17.40
CA SER A 305 -29.92 -2.27 18.07
C SER A 305 -28.86 -2.97 17.23
N LEU A 306 -27.94 -3.71 17.87
CA LEU A 306 -26.93 -4.48 17.16
C LEU A 306 -27.53 -5.68 16.43
N PHE A 307 -28.48 -6.37 17.08
CA PHE A 307 -29.20 -7.50 16.52
C PHE A 307 -30.67 -7.15 16.28
N ALA A 308 -31.30 -7.82 15.31
CA ALA A 308 -32.75 -7.86 15.23
C ALA A 308 -33.29 -8.63 16.44
N GLU A 309 -34.26 -8.06 17.17
CA GLU A 309 -35.05 -8.84 18.13
C GLU A 309 -35.95 -9.80 17.32
N ASP A 310 -36.04 -11.07 17.74
CA ASP A 310 -36.97 -12.07 17.16
C ASP A 310 -38.44 -11.65 17.33
#